data_AF-A0A7W6F8G3-F1
#
_entry.id   AF-A0A7W6F8G3-F1
#
_cell.length_a   1.000
_cell.length_b   1.000
_cell.length_c   1.000
_cell.angle_alpha   90.00
_cell.angle_beta   90.00
_cell.angle_gamma   90.00
#
_symmetry.space_group_name_H-M   'P 1'
#
loop_
_entity.id
_entity.type
_entity.pdbx_description
1 polymer ?
#
loop_
_entity_poly.entity_id
_entity_poly.type
_entity_poly.pdbx_seq_one_letter_code
_entity_poly.pdbx_strand_id
1 'polypeptide(L)'
;MTAPISDELTGAVTNGPVAAIRARAAADARFLRTLARTARVDGMPRPELRAVNARKAAWRVLDHARRMSSVVPAVTDGVRPAEMAD
;
A
#
# COMPACT_ATOMS: atom_id res chain seq x y z
N MET A 1 11.18 13.60 28.46
CA MET A 1 11.77 12.66 27.49
C MET A 1 10.70 12.32 26.47
N THR A 2 10.55 13.17 25.46
CA THR A 2 9.60 12.99 24.33
C THR A 2 10.32 12.20 23.26
N ALA A 3 9.87 10.98 22.98
CA ALA A 3 10.43 10.13 21.95
C ALA A 3 10.32 10.80 20.57
N PRO A 4 11.34 10.67 19.69
CA PRO A 4 11.29 11.29 18.37
C PRO A 4 10.32 10.51 17.49
N ILE A 5 9.15 11.09 17.26
CA ILE A 5 8.16 10.67 16.25
C ILE A 5 8.77 10.70 14.82
N SER A 6 9.96 11.29 14.69
CA SER A 6 10.67 11.50 13.43
C SER A 6 11.26 10.24 12.80
N ASP A 7 11.50 9.17 13.55
CA ASP A 7 12.12 7.95 12.99
C ASP A 7 11.12 7.02 12.28
N GLU A 8 9.85 7.03 12.70
CA GLU A 8 8.80 6.28 12.00
C GLU A 8 8.36 6.97 10.69
N LEU A 9 8.46 8.30 10.62
CA LEU A 9 8.16 9.05 9.41
C LEU A 9 9.31 9.01 8.38
N THR A 10 10.56 8.89 8.80
CA THR A 10 11.71 8.86 7.89
C THR A 10 11.81 7.56 7.08
N GLY A 11 11.30 6.44 7.60
CA GLY A 11 11.11 5.21 6.81
C GLY A 11 10.06 5.34 5.69
N ALA A 12 9.09 6.24 5.86
CA ALA A 12 8.07 6.54 4.85
C ALA A 12 8.57 7.56 3.79
N VAL A 13 9.52 8.41 4.14
CA VAL A 13 10.10 9.43 3.25
C VAL A 13 11.15 8.85 2.29
N THR A 14 11.78 7.72 2.64
CA THR A 14 12.80 7.06 1.79
C THR A 14 12.24 6.24 0.62
N ASN A 15 10.92 6.04 0.59
CA ASN A 15 10.24 5.20 -0.38
C ASN A 15 9.20 6.06 -1.10
N GLY A 16 9.53 6.57 -2.29
CA GLY A 16 8.71 7.53 -3.04
C GLY A 16 7.22 7.16 -3.17
N PRO A 17 6.36 8.08 -3.64
CA PRO A 17 4.89 7.98 -3.53
C PRO A 17 4.28 6.65 -3.98
N VAL A 18 4.88 5.99 -4.98
CA VAL A 18 4.51 4.64 -5.44
C VAL A 18 4.65 3.57 -4.36
N ALA A 19 5.74 3.61 -3.58
CA ALA A 19 5.98 2.64 -2.52
C ALA A 19 5.01 2.85 -1.34
N ALA A 20 4.67 4.09 -1.00
CA ALA A 20 3.63 4.38 -0.01
C ALA A 20 2.26 3.84 -0.44
N ILE A 21 1.87 4.03 -1.71
CA ILE A 21 0.63 3.49 -2.29
C ILE A 21 0.60 1.95 -2.19
N ARG A 22 1.71 1.29 -2.56
CA ARG A 22 1.82 -0.19 -2.49
C ARG A 22 1.78 -0.71 -1.05
N ALA A 23 2.47 -0.05 -0.13
CA ALA A 23 2.48 -0.43 1.28
C ALA A 23 1.08 -0.34 1.89
N ARG A 24 0.36 0.75 1.62
CA ARG A 24 -1.02 0.90 2.09
C ARG A 24 -1.95 -0.16 1.51
N ALA A 25 -1.88 -0.38 0.20
CA ALA A 25 -2.69 -1.39 -0.46
C ALA A 25 -2.41 -2.82 0.07
N ALA A 26 -1.16 -3.12 0.41
CA ALA A 26 -0.80 -4.38 1.03
C ALA A 26 -1.40 -4.54 2.43
N ALA A 27 -1.41 -3.48 3.24
CA ALA A 27 -2.04 -3.48 4.56
C ALA A 27 -3.56 -3.71 4.46
N ASP A 28 -4.24 -2.96 3.59
CA ASP A 28 -5.68 -3.09 3.37
C ASP A 28 -6.05 -4.49 2.85
N ALA A 29 -5.26 -5.05 1.92
CA ALA A 29 -5.46 -6.41 1.42
C ALA A 29 -5.26 -7.48 2.50
N ARG A 30 -4.31 -7.29 3.44
CA ARG A 30 -4.14 -8.19 4.59
C ARG A 30 -5.35 -8.14 5.51
N PHE A 31 -5.83 -6.94 5.83
CA PHE A 31 -7.03 -6.76 6.64
C PHE A 31 -8.25 -7.48 6.04
N LEU A 32 -8.49 -7.30 4.74
CA LEU A 32 -9.61 -7.95 4.05
C LEU A 32 -9.47 -9.48 4.01
N ARG A 33 -8.25 -10.01 3.88
CA ARG A 33 -8.02 -11.46 3.97
C ARG A 33 -8.28 -11.99 5.38
N THR A 34 -7.94 -11.24 6.41
CA THR A 34 -8.31 -11.57 7.80
C THR A 34 -9.82 -11.59 7.97
N LEU A 35 -10.53 -10.56 7.47
CA LEU A 35 -11.99 -10.51 7.48
C LEU A 35 -12.62 -11.72 6.77
N ALA A 36 -12.03 -12.18 5.66
CA ALA A 36 -12.50 -13.37 4.97
C ALA A 36 -12.33 -14.66 5.78
N ARG A 37 -11.32 -14.72 6.67
CA ARG A 37 -11.10 -15.86 7.57
C ARG A 37 -12.09 -15.80 8.74
N THR A 38 -12.23 -14.64 9.38
CA THR A 38 -13.14 -14.46 10.53
C THR A 38 -14.59 -14.67 10.14
N ALA A 39 -14.99 -14.24 8.93
CA ALA A 39 -16.32 -14.48 8.39
C ALA A 39 -16.72 -15.97 8.37
N ARG A 40 -15.76 -16.90 8.31
CA ARG A 40 -16.04 -18.34 8.35
C ARG A 40 -16.07 -18.93 9.76
N VAL A 41 -15.46 -18.27 10.73
CA VAL A 41 -15.32 -18.74 12.11
C VAL A 41 -16.46 -18.22 12.98
N ASP A 42 -16.87 -16.96 12.80
CA ASP A 42 -17.72 -16.24 13.75
C ASP A 42 -19.23 -16.47 13.57
N GLY A 43 -19.64 -17.54 12.88
CA GLY A 43 -21.07 -17.83 12.64
C GLY A 43 -21.81 -16.74 11.85
N MET A 44 -21.07 -15.87 11.14
CA MET A 44 -21.60 -14.75 10.38
C MET A 44 -22.60 -15.22 9.31
N PRO A 45 -23.74 -14.53 9.11
CA PRO A 45 -24.66 -14.91 8.04
C PRO A 45 -24.00 -14.88 6.67
N ARG A 46 -24.27 -15.91 5.85
CA ARG A 46 -23.68 -16.11 4.52
C ARG A 46 -22.14 -16.02 4.54
N PRO A 47 -21.46 -16.87 5.34
CA PRO A 47 -20.02 -16.73 5.61
C PRO A 47 -19.18 -16.88 4.33
N GLU A 48 -19.61 -17.74 3.40
CA GLU A 48 -18.97 -17.95 2.11
C GLU A 48 -19.02 -16.72 1.21
N LEU A 49 -20.20 -16.10 1.07
CA LEU A 49 -20.39 -14.89 0.28
C LEU A 49 -19.50 -13.75 0.81
N ARG A 50 -19.46 -13.58 2.13
CA ARG A 50 -18.63 -12.55 2.77
C ARG A 50 -17.15 -12.82 2.57
N ALA A 51 -16.71 -14.06 2.73
CA ALA A 51 -15.32 -14.43 2.47
C ALA A 51 -14.92 -14.19 1.01
N VAL A 52 -15.78 -14.51 0.05
CA VAL A 52 -15.55 -14.25 -1.39
C VAL A 52 -15.51 -12.74 -1.67
N ASN A 53 -16.44 -11.97 -1.12
CA ASN A 53 -16.48 -10.53 -1.30
C ASN A 53 -15.24 -9.84 -0.73
N ALA A 54 -14.80 -10.23 0.48
CA ALA A 54 -13.60 -9.70 1.10
C ALA A 54 -12.34 -10.06 0.30
N ARG A 55 -12.24 -11.27 -0.25
CA ARG A 55 -11.16 -11.65 -1.17
C ARG A 55 -11.18 -10.81 -2.44
N LYS A 56 -12.33 -10.66 -3.10
CA LYS A 56 -12.47 -9.82 -4.31
C LYS A 56 -12.10 -8.37 -4.04
N ALA A 57 -12.49 -7.83 -2.88
CA ALA A 57 -12.10 -6.49 -2.46
C ALA A 57 -10.57 -6.37 -2.31
N ALA A 58 -9.91 -7.35 -1.68
CA ALA A 58 -8.45 -7.37 -1.54
C ALA A 58 -7.75 -7.36 -2.91
N TRP A 59 -8.26 -8.15 -3.86
CA TRP A 59 -7.75 -8.15 -5.24
C TRP A 59 -7.92 -6.79 -5.93
N ARG A 60 -9.09 -6.16 -5.80
CA ARG A 60 -9.35 -4.82 -6.39
C ARG A 60 -8.44 -3.75 -5.81
N VAL A 61 -8.19 -3.77 -4.51
CA VAL A 61 -7.27 -2.81 -3.85
C VAL A 61 -5.85 -2.95 -4.41
N LEU A 62 -5.35 -4.19 -4.52
CA LEU A 62 -4.01 -4.44 -5.07
C LEU A 62 -3.92 -4.04 -6.55
N ASP A 63 -4.94 -4.36 -7.34
CA ASP A 63 -5.00 -4.02 -8.74
C ASP A 63 -5.08 -2.49 -8.95
N HIS A 64 -5.88 -1.79 -8.15
CA HIS A 64 -5.95 -0.33 -8.18
C HIS A 64 -4.59 0.30 -7.85
N ALA A 65 -3.92 -0.19 -6.80
CA ALA A 65 -2.58 0.28 -6.44
C ALA A 65 -1.55 0.01 -7.55
N ARG A 66 -1.66 -1.12 -8.25
CA ARG A 66 -0.84 -1.43 -9.42
C ARG A 66 -1.08 -0.43 -10.54
N ARG A 67 -2.33 -0.15 -10.89
CA ARG A 67 -2.70 0.85 -11.92
C ARG A 67 -2.17 2.23 -11.55
N MET A 68 -2.38 2.67 -10.31
CA MET A 68 -1.87 3.95 -9.81
C MET A 68 -0.33 4.02 -9.87
N SER A 69 0.35 2.94 -9.52
CA SER A 69 1.81 2.84 -9.61
C SER A 69 2.34 2.91 -11.05
N SER A 70 1.53 2.49 -12.03
CA SER A 70 1.88 2.50 -13.46
C SER A 70 1.62 3.85 -14.14
N VAL A 71 0.77 4.70 -13.55
CA VAL A 71 0.40 6.02 -14.09
C VAL A 71 1.36 7.12 -13.63
N VAL A 72 2.08 6.94 -12.52
CA VAL A 72 3.11 7.90 -12.08
C VAL A 72 4.29 7.85 -13.05
N PRO A 73 4.52 8.89 -13.89
CA PRO A 73 5.70 8.93 -14.74
C PRO A 73 6.94 8.97 -13.84
N ALA A 74 8.02 8.33 -14.29
CA ALA A 74 9.33 8.37 -13.67
C ALA A 74 9.90 9.80 -13.72
N VAL A 75 9.35 10.74 -12.94
CA VAL A 75 9.92 12.07 -12.72
C VAL A 75 10.92 11.96 -11.58
N THR A 76 11.97 11.17 -11.81
CA THR A 76 13.19 11.12 -10.98
C THR A 76 14.41 10.87 -11.87
N ASP A 77 14.38 11.30 -13.14
CA ASP A 77 15.60 11.42 -13.95
C ASP A 77 15.86 12.90 -14.19
N GLY A 78 16.91 13.44 -13.56
CA GLY A 78 17.50 14.70 -13.99
C GLY A 78 17.76 15.76 -12.92
N VAL A 79 18.45 15.44 -11.83
CA VAL A 79 19.42 16.40 -11.29
C VAL A 79 20.80 15.88 -11.66
N ARG A 80 21.28 16.27 -12.84
CA ARG A 80 22.71 16.16 -13.16
C ARG A 80 23.38 17.40 -12.55
N PRO A 81 24.29 17.27 -11.59
CA PRO A 81 25.19 18.36 -11.25
C PRO A 81 26.27 18.38 -12.35
N ALA A 82 25.97 19.03 -13.47
CA ALA A 82 26.95 19.30 -14.50
C ALA A 82 26.97 20.81 -14.71
N GLU A 83 27.76 21.49 -13.88
CA GLU A 83 28.35 22.81 -14.15
C GLU A 83 29.39 23.09 -13.05
N MET A 84 30.51 22.36 -13.16
CA MET A 84 31.80 22.66 -12.52
C MET A 84 32.87 22.44 -13.60
N ALA A 85 33.04 23.44 -14.46
CA ALA A 85 34.15 23.71 -15.38
C ALA A 85 33.72 24.96 -16.17
N ASP A 86 34.41 26.09 -16.21
CA ASP A 86 35.72 26.55 -15.74
C ASP A 86 35.57 28.03 -15.31
#